data_AF-A0AAD9ESA7-F1
#
_entry.id   AF-A0AAD9ESA7-F1
#
_cell.length_a   1.000
_cell.length_b   1.000
_cell.length_c   1.000
_cell.angle_alpha   90.00
_cell.angle_beta   90.00
_cell.angle_gamma   90.00
#
_symmetry.space_group_name_H-M   'P 1'
#
loop_
_entity.id
_entity.type
_entity.pdbx_description
1 polymer ?
#
loop_
_entity_poly.entity_id
_entity_poly.type
_entity_poly.pdbx_seq_one_letter_code
_entity_poly.pdbx_strand_id
1 'polypeptide(L)'
;MAILLKKDIDWMVDDVANPTVASLCTFPYRVPIGDDWYSLNINMFGKELDHVQQQFLCHLQRHTATLKGDVMCQMYLEPPLWKPMMEFCRNILNVELVKEYTKQCVVESDVI
;
A
#
# COMPACT_ATOMS: atom_id res chain seq x y z
N MET A 1 -14.96 -9.43 9.38
CA MET A 1 -13.87 -8.96 10.27
C MET A 1 -12.93 -10.07 10.74
N ALA A 2 -13.38 -11.28 11.05
CA ALA A 2 -12.52 -12.37 11.55
C ALA A 2 -11.33 -12.75 10.63
N ILE A 3 -11.48 -12.66 9.30
CA ILE A 3 -10.38 -12.91 8.34
C ILE A 3 -9.31 -11.81 8.39
N LEU A 4 -9.71 -10.54 8.51
CA LEU A 4 -8.77 -9.43 8.70
C LEU A 4 -8.03 -9.53 10.03
N LEU A 5 -8.66 -10.11 11.07
CA LEU A 5 -8.02 -10.36 12.36
C LEU A 5 -7.07 -11.57 12.34
N LYS A 6 -7.18 -12.47 11.35
CA LYS A 6 -6.30 -13.64 11.18
C LYS A 6 -5.00 -13.31 10.45
N LYS A 7 -4.99 -12.23 9.65
CA LYS A 7 -3.80 -11.76 8.95
C LYS A 7 -3.32 -10.49 9.65
N ASP A 8 -2.01 -10.36 9.83
CA ASP A 8 -1.41 -9.15 10.39
C ASP A 8 -1.53 -8.03 9.34
N ILE A 9 -2.70 -7.40 9.30
CA ILE A 9 -3.09 -6.37 8.35
C ILE A 9 -3.50 -5.14 9.16
N ASP A 10 -2.85 -4.03 8.86
CA ASP A 10 -3.27 -2.71 9.34
C ASP A 10 -4.29 -2.11 8.37
N TRP A 11 -5.18 -1.27 8.89
CA TRP A 11 -6.17 -0.60 8.08
C TRP A 11 -6.35 0.84 8.55
N MET A 12 -6.72 1.71 7.62
CA MET A 12 -6.94 3.13 7.90
C MET A 12 -8.11 3.66 7.09
N VAL A 13 -8.82 4.63 7.67
CA VAL A 13 -9.79 5.49 6.99
C VAL A 13 -9.43 6.94 7.29
N ASP A 14 -9.67 7.83 6.32
CA ASP A 14 -9.38 9.27 6.45
C ASP A 14 -10.37 9.99 7.37
N ASP A 15 -11.63 9.59 7.37
CA ASP A 15 -12.68 10.13 8.25
C ASP A 15 -13.61 9.01 8.75
N VAL A 16 -14.06 9.12 10.01
CA VAL A 16 -14.90 8.09 10.66
C VAL A 16 -16.37 8.20 10.24
N ALA A 17 -16.86 9.41 9.98
CA ALA A 17 -18.26 9.66 9.66
C ALA A 17 -18.54 9.57 8.15
N ASN A 18 -17.62 10.09 7.33
CA ASN A 18 -17.75 10.18 5.87
C ASN A 18 -16.41 9.86 5.19
N PRO A 19 -15.96 8.58 5.24
CA PRO A 19 -14.69 8.19 4.65
C PRO A 19 -14.70 8.42 3.14
N THR A 20 -13.64 9.04 2.63
CA THR A 20 -13.41 9.17 1.18
C THR A 20 -12.29 8.23 0.70
N VAL A 21 -11.43 7.80 1.63
CA VAL A 21 -10.39 6.81 1.38
C VAL A 21 -10.35 5.78 2.51
N ALA A 22 -10.40 4.51 2.13
CA ALA A 22 -10.08 3.38 3.01
C ALA A 22 -8.85 2.65 2.46
N SER A 23 -8.07 2.04 3.35
CA SER A 23 -6.92 1.25 2.92
C SER A 23 -6.61 0.07 3.83
N LEU A 24 -6.01 -0.97 3.24
CA LEU A 24 -5.50 -2.16 3.93
C LEU A 24 -4.02 -2.31 3.60
N CYS A 25 -3.16 -2.44 4.61
CA CYS A 25 -1.73 -2.60 4.46
C CYS A 25 -1.24 -3.86 5.18
N THR A 26 -0.37 -4.64 4.54
CA THR A 26 0.38 -5.68 5.24
C THR A 26 1.50 -5.06 6.06
N PHE A 27 1.87 -5.65 7.20
CA PHE A 27 3.16 -5.32 7.81
C PHE A 27 4.32 -5.73 6.88
N PRO A 28 5.47 -5.02 6.92
CA PRO A 28 6.62 -5.34 6.08
C PRO A 28 7.09 -6.77 6.30
N TYR A 29 7.18 -7.55 5.22
CA TYR A 29 7.69 -8.92 5.25
C TYR A 29 8.93 -9.05 4.37
N ARG A 30 9.86 -9.93 4.76
CA ARG A 30 11.11 -10.14 4.03
C ARG A 30 10.86 -10.77 2.66
N VAL A 31 11.60 -10.32 1.65
CA VAL A 31 11.56 -10.90 0.29
C VAL A 31 12.96 -11.38 -0.13
N PRO A 32 13.08 -12.49 -0.88
CA PRO A 32 14.35 -13.10 -1.22
C PRO A 32 15.01 -12.44 -2.44
N ILE A 33 15.14 -11.11 -2.43
CA ILE A 33 15.77 -10.32 -3.51
C ILE A 33 17.21 -9.92 -3.12
N GLY A 34 17.46 -9.75 -1.82
CA GLY A 34 18.77 -9.43 -1.25
C GLY A 34 18.70 -9.45 0.27
N ASP A 35 19.82 -9.09 0.90
CA ASP A 35 19.87 -8.92 2.36
C ASP A 35 19.04 -7.68 2.75
N ASP A 36 18.17 -7.83 3.75
CA ASP A 36 17.32 -6.76 4.29
C ASP A 36 16.37 -6.06 3.31
N TRP A 37 15.88 -6.79 2.30
CA TRP A 37 14.75 -6.34 1.49
C TRP A 37 13.41 -6.73 2.10
N TYR A 38 12.51 -5.75 2.18
CA TYR A 38 11.15 -5.93 2.67
C TYR A 38 10.15 -5.54 1.59
N SER A 39 8.97 -6.13 1.67
CA SER A 39 7.83 -5.74 0.86
C SER A 39 6.62 -5.46 1.72
N LEU A 40 5.80 -4.50 1.28
CA LEU A 40 4.50 -4.20 1.85
C LEU A 40 3.49 -4.01 0.71
N ASN A 41 2.28 -4.50 0.92
CA ASN A 41 1.18 -4.39 -0.02
C ASN A 41 0.13 -3.46 0.55
N ILE A 42 -0.32 -2.48 -0.24
CA ILE A 42 -1.37 -1.54 0.15
C ILE A 42 -2.50 -1.61 -0.87
N ASN A 43 -3.69 -1.99 -0.40
CA ASN A 43 -4.93 -1.82 -1.16
C ASN A 43 -5.56 -0.49 -0.79
N MET A 44 -5.76 0.39 -1.77
CA MET A 44 -6.34 1.72 -1.60
C MET A 44 -7.71 1.77 -2.27
N PHE A 45 -8.71 2.18 -1.49
CA PHE A 45 -10.09 2.36 -1.93
C PHE A 45 -10.43 3.84 -1.81
N GLY A 46 -10.33 4.56 -2.92
CA GLY A 46 -10.52 6.00 -2.96
C GLY A 46 -10.35 6.52 -4.38
N LYS A 47 -10.96 7.67 -4.66
CA LYS A 47 -10.97 8.31 -5.98
C LYS A 47 -10.24 9.64 -6.01
N GLU A 48 -10.12 10.27 -4.86
CA GLU A 48 -9.48 11.57 -4.72
C GLU A 48 -7.98 11.39 -4.50
N LEU A 49 -7.18 11.85 -5.46
CA LEU A 49 -5.73 11.62 -5.49
C LEU A 49 -5.04 12.12 -4.22
N ASP A 50 -5.37 13.33 -3.77
CA ASP A 50 -4.73 13.96 -2.61
C ASP A 50 -4.94 13.12 -1.35
N HIS A 51 -6.15 12.60 -1.14
CA HIS A 51 -6.47 11.78 0.02
C HIS A 51 -5.76 10.41 -0.07
N VAL A 52 -5.70 9.81 -1.26
CA VAL A 52 -4.96 8.56 -1.48
C VAL A 52 -3.45 8.75 -1.24
N GLN A 53 -2.87 9.88 -1.67
CA GLN A 53 -1.47 10.22 -1.40
C GLN A 53 -1.19 10.38 0.10
N GLN A 54 -2.02 11.13 0.82
CA GLN A 54 -1.86 11.30 2.27
C GLN A 54 -1.95 9.96 3.00
N GLN A 55 -2.94 9.14 2.64
CA GLN A 55 -3.12 7.83 3.24
C GLN A 55 -1.94 6.88 2.96
N PHE A 56 -1.34 6.98 1.76
CA PHE A 56 -0.13 6.24 1.42
C PHE A 56 1.07 6.67 2.28
N LEU A 57 1.29 7.98 2.43
CA LEU A 57 2.36 8.51 3.28
C LEU A 57 2.22 8.06 4.74
N CYS A 58 0.99 8.05 5.27
CA CYS A 58 0.70 7.56 6.61
C CYS A 58 1.11 6.09 6.79
N HIS A 59 0.81 5.22 5.81
CA HIS A 59 1.23 3.82 5.85
C HIS A 59 2.75 3.68 5.81
N LEU A 60 3.43 4.42 4.93
CA LEU A 60 4.90 4.41 4.89
C LEU A 60 5.48 4.81 6.25
N GLN A 61 5.07 5.96 6.79
CA GLN A 61 5.56 6.43 8.08
C GLN A 61 5.30 5.42 9.20
N ARG A 62 4.12 4.80 9.23
CA ARG A 62 3.74 3.86 10.29
C ARG A 62 4.50 2.54 10.22
N HIS A 63 4.78 2.05 9.02
CA HIS A 63 5.34 0.71 8.82
C HIS A 63 6.84 0.69 8.56
N THR A 64 7.43 1.78 8.05
CA THR A 64 8.84 1.80 7.63
C THR A 64 9.73 2.71 8.47
N ALA A 65 9.18 3.56 9.36
CA ALA A 65 9.98 4.56 10.09
C ALA A 65 11.13 3.97 10.94
N THR A 66 10.97 2.74 11.45
CA THR A 66 12.01 2.06 12.25
C THR A 66 12.67 0.91 11.50
N LEU A 67 12.30 0.68 10.23
CA LEU A 67 12.79 -0.44 9.44
C LEU A 67 14.18 -0.11 8.89
N LYS A 68 15.09 -1.08 8.97
CA LYS A 68 16.42 -0.97 8.37
C LYS A 68 16.48 -1.87 7.15
N GLY A 69 16.75 -1.29 5.99
CA GLY A 69 16.80 -2.00 4.71
C GLY A 69 15.96 -1.30 3.64
N ASP A 70 15.86 -1.95 2.49
CA ASP A 70 15.11 -1.45 1.35
C ASP A 70 13.67 -1.94 1.37
N VAL A 71 12.74 -1.11 0.88
CA VAL A 71 11.31 -1.41 0.89
C VAL A 71 10.73 -1.33 -0.51
N MET A 72 10.16 -2.44 -0.97
CA MET A 72 9.32 -2.49 -2.16
C MET A 72 7.85 -2.38 -1.76
N CYS A 73 7.23 -1.25 -2.11
CA CYS A 73 5.80 -1.03 -1.91
C CYS A 73 5.02 -1.43 -3.16
N GLN A 74 4.08 -2.36 -3.02
CA GLN A 74 3.11 -2.70 -4.06
C GLN A 74 1.76 -2.06 -3.71
N MET A 75 1.27 -1.20 -4.58
CA MET A 75 0.03 -0.46 -4.37
C MET A 75 -1.04 -0.90 -5.36
N TYR A 76 -2.25 -1.12 -4.86
CA TYR A 76 -3.45 -1.35 -5.66
C TYR A 76 -4.39 -0.16 -5.49
N LEU A 77 -4.78 0.45 -6.60
CA LEU A 77 -5.55 1.69 -6.65
C LEU A 77 -6.46 1.69 -7.88
N GLU A 78 -7.46 2.58 -7.91
CA GLU A 78 -8.31 2.73 -9.10
C GLU A 78 -7.49 3.14 -10.34
N PRO A 79 -7.78 2.60 -11.55
CA PRO A 79 -6.98 2.85 -12.75
C PRO A 79 -6.69 4.32 -13.08
N PRO A 80 -7.63 5.27 -12.93
CA PRO A 80 -7.36 6.69 -13.19
C PRO A 80 -6.25 7.29 -12.31
N LEU A 81 -6.01 6.71 -11.13
CA LEU A 81 -5.03 7.21 -10.17
C LEU A 81 -3.60 6.71 -10.42
N TRP A 82 -3.41 5.73 -11.32
CA TRP A 82 -2.12 5.05 -11.50
C TRP A 82 -1.00 5.99 -11.93
N LYS A 83 -1.24 6.74 -13.02
CA LYS A 83 -0.23 7.65 -13.56
C LYS A 83 0.08 8.80 -12.59
N PRO A 84 -0.92 9.51 -12.04
CA PRO A 84 -0.64 10.56 -11.06
C PRO A 84 0.07 10.06 -9.80
N MET A 85 -0.26 8.87 -9.30
CA MET A 85 0.44 8.27 -8.16
C MET A 85 1.89 7.90 -8.50
N MET A 86 2.14 7.34 -9.69
CA MET A 86 3.49 7.04 -10.15
C MET A 86 4.35 8.32 -10.27
N GLU A 87 3.78 9.39 -10.81
CA GLU A 87 4.44 10.70 -10.88
C GLU A 87 4.73 11.27 -9.49
N PHE A 88 3.77 11.17 -8.55
CA PHE A 88 3.98 11.55 -7.16
C PHE A 88 5.13 10.77 -6.51
N CYS A 89 5.13 9.43 -6.61
CA CYS A 89 6.19 8.59 -6.06
C CYS A 89 7.56 8.95 -6.64
N ARG A 90 7.66 9.13 -7.95
CA ARG A 90 8.92 9.47 -8.61
C ARG A 90 9.43 10.87 -8.24
N ASN A 91 8.54 11.86 -8.26
CA ASN A 91 8.95 13.26 -8.13
C ASN A 91 9.06 13.73 -6.67
N ILE A 92 8.25 13.18 -5.76
CA ILE A 92 8.18 13.60 -4.36
C ILE A 92 8.96 12.65 -3.44
N LEU A 93 8.80 11.35 -3.63
CA LEU A 93 9.46 10.35 -2.79
C LEU A 93 10.82 9.89 -3.34
N ASN A 94 11.17 10.30 -4.56
CA ASN A 94 12.40 9.92 -5.24
C ASN A 94 12.59 8.40 -5.30
N VAL A 95 11.51 7.66 -5.55
CA VAL A 95 11.54 6.20 -5.68
C VAL A 95 11.44 5.75 -7.14
N GLU A 96 12.02 4.59 -7.41
CA GLU A 96 11.97 3.97 -8.73
C GLU A 96 10.78 3.03 -8.88
N LEU A 97 10.25 2.95 -10.09
CA LEU A 97 9.20 2.00 -10.43
C LEU A 97 9.83 0.66 -10.83
N VAL A 98 9.63 -0.36 -10.00
CA VAL A 98 10.17 -1.71 -10.25
C VAL A 98 9.34 -2.46 -11.31
N LYS A 99 8.01 -2.31 -11.30
CA LYS A 99 7.10 -3.00 -12.24
C LYS A 99 5.77 -2.25 -12.37
N GLU A 100 5.32 -2.00 -13.60
CA GLU A 100 4.09 -1.25 -13.90
C GLU A 100 2.79 -2.02 -13.60
N TYR A 101 2.78 -3.34 -13.79
CA TYR A 101 1.59 -4.15 -13.59
C TYR A 101 1.93 -5.49 -12.96
N THR A 102 1.42 -5.69 -11.76
CA THR A 102 1.25 -7.02 -11.16
C THR A 102 -0.26 -7.25 -11.11
N LYS A 103 -0.72 -8.36 -11.70
CA LYS A 103 -2.14 -8.75 -11.61
C LYS A 103 -2.59 -8.60 -10.16
N GLN A 104 -3.75 -7.97 -9.96
CA GLN A 104 -4.43 -8.01 -8.69
C GLN A 104 -4.77 -9.48 -8.42
N CYS A 105 -4.01 -10.12 -7.53
CA CYS A 105 -4.40 -11.40 -6.98
C CYS A 105 -5.57 -11.09 -6.05
N VAL A 106 -6.79 -11.14 -6.58
CA VAL A 106 -7.98 -11.07 -5.74
C VAL A 106 -7.83 -12.22 -4.74
N VAL A 107 -7.88 -11.90 -3.45
CA VAL A 107 -7.76 -12.86 -2.35
C VAL A 107 -9.04 -13.69 -2.26
N GLU A 108 -9.54 -14.20 -3.39
CA GLU A 108 -10.74 -15.05 -3.48
C GLU A 108 -10.44 -16.45 -2.93
N SER A 109 -9.17 -16.86 -2.88
CA SER A 109 -8.77 -18.16 -2.36
C SER A 109 -8.97 -18.32 -0.85
N ASP A 110 -9.16 -17.23 -0.10
CA ASP A 110 -9.41 -17.28 1.36
C ASP A 110 -10.91 -17.10 1.72
N VAL A 111 -11.80 -17.00 0.73
CA VAL A 111 -13.26 -16.84 0.92
C VAL A 111 -14.00 -18.18 0.79
N ILE A 112 -13.35 -19.29 1.15
CA ILE A 112 -14.00 -20.62 1.25
C ILE A 112 -14.90 -20.66 2.48
#